data_AF-A0A2W7I727-F1
#
_entry.id   AF-A0A2W7I727-F1
#
_cell.length_a   1.000
_cell.length_b   1.000
_cell.length_c   1.000
_cell.angle_alpha   90.00
_cell.angle_beta   90.00
_cell.angle_gamma   90.00
#
_symmetry.space_group_name_H-M   'P 1'
#
loop_
_entity.id
_entity.type
_entity.pdbx_description
1 polymer ?
#
loop_
_entity_poly.entity_id
_entity_poly.type
_entity_poly.pdbx_seq_one_letter_code
_entity_poly.pdbx_strand_id
1 'polypeptide(L)'
;MKYLDFSINGRVQNLMVDVFDAISTSTESKIKIAELLDTRSIFELVFEIVKETGFYNLDENFNLIKSLNIDTQEENREEALYNTWATMGENLNTAKTQEEFNAKFALFVPIILKRMEAINRMSA
;
A
#
# COMPACT_ATOMS: atom_id res chain seq x y z
N MET A 1 10.58 -9.14 -9.85
CA MET A 1 9.45 -8.20 -9.79
C MET A 1 9.58 -7.26 -10.98
N LYS A 2 8.48 -6.92 -11.64
CA LYS A 2 8.48 -5.89 -12.69
C LYS A 2 8.26 -4.53 -12.06
N TYR A 3 8.95 -3.51 -12.58
CA TYR A 3 8.83 -2.13 -12.09
C TYR A 3 7.65 -1.41 -12.73
N LEU A 4 7.28 -0.27 -12.16
CA LEU A 4 6.28 0.63 -12.72
C LEU A 4 6.75 1.20 -14.06
N ASP A 5 5.78 1.53 -14.91
CA ASP A 5 6.05 2.32 -16.12
C ASP A 5 6.74 3.65 -15.73
N PHE A 6 7.77 4.03 -16.49
CA PHE A 6 8.56 5.23 -16.23
C PHE A 6 7.70 6.50 -16.16
N SER A 7 6.65 6.57 -16.99
CA SER A 7 5.75 7.73 -17.06
C SER A 7 4.96 7.99 -15.77
N ILE A 8 4.74 6.97 -14.94
CA ILE A 8 3.98 7.09 -13.69
C ILE A 8 4.87 7.07 -12.43
N ASN A 9 6.15 6.72 -12.57
CA ASN A 9 7.05 6.45 -11.45
C ASN A 9 7.15 7.64 -10.47
N GLY A 10 7.42 8.84 -10.99
CA GLY A 10 7.49 10.05 -10.17
C GLY A 10 6.16 10.44 -9.53
N ARG A 11 5.04 10.14 -10.19
CA ARG A 11 3.70 10.41 -9.64
C ARG A 11 3.38 9.48 -8.48
N VAL A 12 3.69 8.19 -8.61
CA VAL A 12 3.51 7.21 -7.52
C VAL A 12 4.42 7.54 -6.34
N GLN A 13 5.67 7.96 -6.60
CA GLN A 13 6.59 8.40 -5.55
C GLN A 13 6.01 9.55 -4.72
N ASN A 14 5.48 10.59 -5.37
CA ASN A 14 4.93 11.75 -4.67
C ASN A 14 3.73 11.36 -3.81
N LEU A 15 2.81 10.55 -4.34
CA LEU A 15 1.65 10.07 -3.58
C LEU A 15 2.06 9.21 -2.39
N MET A 16 3.09 8.39 -2.54
CA MET A 16 3.64 7.63 -1.43
C MET A 16 4.21 8.54 -0.33
N VAL A 17 4.93 9.60 -0.71
CA VAL A 17 5.40 10.61 0.26
C VAL A 17 4.22 11.24 0.99
N ASP A 18 3.15 11.61 0.27
CA ASP A 18 1.94 12.16 0.88
C ASP A 18 1.32 11.21 1.93
N VAL A 19 1.33 9.89 1.68
CA VAL A 19 0.88 8.88 2.65
C VAL A 19 1.75 8.88 3.91
N PHE A 20 3.08 8.84 3.76
CA PHE A 20 3.99 8.84 4.92
C PHE A 20 3.93 10.15 5.71
N ASP A 21 3.81 11.29 5.02
CA ASP A 21 3.66 12.59 5.66
C ASP A 21 2.34 12.66 6.45
N ALA A 22 1.22 12.22 5.86
CA ALA A 22 -0.06 12.17 6.55
C ALA A 22 0.00 11.35 7.85
N ILE A 23 0.67 10.19 7.82
CA ILE A 23 0.78 9.30 8.98
C ILE A 23 1.81 9.82 10.01
N SER A 24 2.91 10.42 9.56
CA SER A 24 4.01 10.89 10.44
C SER A 24 3.70 12.20 11.18
N THR A 25 2.67 12.94 10.78
CA THR A 25 2.19 14.10 11.54
C THR A 25 1.59 13.77 12.91
N SER A 26 1.37 12.48 13.20
CA SER A 26 0.95 12.01 14.52
C SER A 26 2.05 12.17 15.56
N THR A 27 1.80 12.93 16.62
CA THR A 27 2.72 13.06 17.76
C THR A 27 2.72 11.84 18.70
N GLU A 28 1.99 10.78 18.35
CA GLU A 28 1.82 9.59 19.19
C GLU A 28 2.87 8.51 18.89
N SER A 29 3.23 7.75 19.92
CA SER A 29 4.22 6.65 19.81
C SER A 29 3.70 5.44 19.03
N LYS A 30 2.40 5.43 18.70
CA LYS A 30 1.74 4.39 17.90
C LYS A 30 0.80 5.05 16.90
N ILE A 31 0.89 4.62 15.65
CA ILE A 31 -0.03 5.02 14.58
C ILE A 31 -1.43 4.54 14.94
N LYS A 32 -2.42 5.44 14.84
CA LYS A 32 -3.84 5.09 14.98
C LYS A 32 -4.39 4.55 13.66
N ILE A 33 -5.34 3.62 13.78
CA ILE A 33 -6.07 3.09 12.61
C ILE A 33 -6.78 4.20 11.83
N ALA A 34 -7.32 5.21 12.52
CA ALA A 34 -7.94 6.37 11.87
C ALA A 34 -6.96 7.10 10.93
N GLU A 35 -5.70 7.26 11.33
CA GLU A 35 -4.68 7.93 10.53
C GLU A 35 -4.35 7.13 9.26
N LEU A 36 -4.32 5.79 9.37
CA LEU A 36 -4.21 4.94 8.18
C LEU A 36 -5.43 5.12 7.28
N LEU A 37 -6.64 5.08 7.83
CA LEU A 37 -7.88 5.22 7.07
C LEU A 37 -7.99 6.58 6.36
N ASP A 38 -7.47 7.66 6.94
CA ASP A 38 -7.46 9.01 6.35
C ASP A 38 -6.63 9.06 5.05
N THR A 39 -5.64 8.17 4.88
CA THR A 39 -4.83 8.08 3.65
C THR A 39 -5.50 7.31 2.51
N ARG A 40 -6.71 6.76 2.72
CA ARG A 40 -7.39 5.89 1.75
C ARG A 40 -7.51 6.50 0.35
N SER A 41 -7.88 7.77 0.25
CA SER A 41 -8.06 8.45 -1.04
C SER A 41 -6.76 8.51 -1.86
N ILE A 42 -5.61 8.59 -1.18
CA ILE A 42 -4.30 8.57 -1.82
C ILE A 42 -3.99 7.16 -2.36
N PHE A 43 -4.26 6.12 -1.56
CA PHE A 43 -4.13 4.74 -2.01
C PHE A 43 -5.04 4.42 -3.21
N GLU A 44 -6.29 4.89 -3.21
CA GLU A 44 -7.23 4.73 -4.34
C GLU A 44 -6.69 5.40 -5.60
N LEU A 45 -6.13 6.60 -5.48
CA LEU A 45 -5.53 7.29 -6.61
C LEU A 45 -4.31 6.54 -7.17
N VAL A 46 -3.43 6.03 -6.30
CA VAL A 46 -2.29 5.20 -6.73
C VAL A 46 -2.78 3.95 -7.46
N PHE A 47 -3.79 3.27 -6.92
CA PHE A 47 -4.35 2.07 -7.51
C PHE A 47 -4.82 2.32 -8.95
N GLU A 48 -5.62 3.36 -9.17
CA GLU A 48 -6.12 3.66 -10.51
C GLU A 48 -5.00 4.03 -11.49
N ILE A 49 -4.00 4.81 -11.07
CA ILE A 49 -2.82 5.14 -11.90
C ILE A 49 -2.06 3.87 -12.32
N VAL A 50 -1.80 2.98 -11.36
CA VAL A 50 -0.99 1.78 -11.59
C VAL A 50 -1.77 0.73 -12.40
N LYS A 51 -3.06 0.57 -12.13
CA LYS A 51 -3.95 -0.38 -12.81
C LYS A 51 -4.02 -0.14 -14.33
N GLU A 52 -4.08 1.12 -14.77
CA GLU A 52 -4.11 1.49 -16.20
C GLU A 52 -2.85 1.03 -16.97
N THR A 53 -1.74 0.77 -16.27
CA THR A 53 -0.50 0.26 -16.90
C THR A 53 -0.48 -1.27 -17.06
N GLY A 54 -1.46 -1.98 -16.48
CA GLY A 54 -1.47 -3.44 -16.44
C GLY A 54 -0.49 -4.06 -15.43
N PHE A 55 0.22 -3.26 -14.63
CA PHE A 55 1.21 -3.71 -13.65
C PHE A 55 0.74 -4.84 -12.72
N TYR A 56 -0.52 -4.79 -12.27
CA TYR A 56 -1.11 -5.80 -11.38
C TYR A 56 -1.43 -7.13 -12.06
N ASN A 57 -1.52 -7.14 -13.39
CA ASN A 57 -1.89 -8.31 -14.18
C ASN A 57 -0.67 -9.05 -14.74
N LEU A 58 0.54 -8.56 -14.49
CA LEU A 58 1.77 -9.27 -14.83
C LEU A 58 1.90 -10.48 -13.90
N ASP A 59 2.04 -11.69 -14.45
CA ASP A 59 2.03 -12.94 -13.68
C ASP A 59 2.92 -12.91 -12.43
N GLU A 60 4.13 -12.36 -12.54
CA GLU A 60 5.05 -12.23 -11.41
C GLU A 60 4.48 -11.33 -10.31
N ASN A 61 3.99 -10.14 -10.67
CA ASN A 61 3.43 -9.17 -9.72
C ASN A 61 2.11 -9.66 -9.13
N PHE A 62 1.25 -10.29 -9.94
CA PHE A 62 0.01 -10.92 -9.47
C PHE A 62 0.29 -11.98 -8.40
N ASN A 63 1.26 -12.87 -8.66
CA ASN A 63 1.66 -13.90 -7.70
C ASN A 63 2.26 -13.30 -6.43
N LEU A 64 3.07 -12.22 -6.55
CA LEU A 64 3.60 -11.49 -5.40
C LEU A 64 2.48 -10.88 -4.55
N ILE A 65 1.52 -10.19 -5.15
CA ILE A 65 0.36 -9.61 -4.43
C ILE A 65 -0.42 -10.70 -3.70
N LYS A 66 -0.62 -11.85 -4.34
CA LYS A 66 -1.30 -12.99 -3.73
C LYS A 66 -0.54 -13.50 -2.49
N SER A 67 0.78 -13.64 -2.58
CA SER A 67 1.63 -14.04 -1.46
C SER A 67 1.54 -13.04 -0.31
N LEU A 68 1.75 -11.75 -0.60
CA LEU A 68 1.70 -10.67 0.39
C LEU A 68 0.31 -10.57 1.07
N ASN A 69 -0.77 -10.83 0.33
CA ASN A 69 -2.12 -10.83 0.91
C ASN A 69 -2.38 -12.04 1.82
N ILE A 70 -1.66 -13.15 1.67
CA ILE A 70 -1.71 -14.30 2.59
C ILE A 70 -0.93 -13.96 3.87
N ASP A 71 0.27 -13.41 3.73
CA ASP A 71 1.17 -13.06 4.85
C ASP A 71 0.58 -12.01 5.80
N THR A 72 -0.46 -11.29 5.35
CA THR A 72 -1.12 -10.20 6.08
C THR A 72 -2.54 -10.55 6.53
N GLN A 73 -2.94 -11.83 6.51
CA GLN A 73 -4.27 -12.23 7.00
C GLN A 73 -4.29 -12.32 8.51
N GLU A 74 -5.17 -11.53 9.13
CA GLU A 74 -5.48 -11.58 10.57
C GLU A 74 -6.99 -11.68 10.78
N GLU A 75 -7.40 -12.25 11.92
CA GLU A 75 -8.82 -12.33 12.31
C GLU A 75 -9.38 -10.95 12.67
N ASN A 76 -8.58 -10.10 13.32
CA ASN A 76 -8.95 -8.73 13.65
C ASN A 76 -8.63 -7.80 12.47
N ARG A 77 -9.63 -7.04 12.00
CA ARG A 77 -9.51 -6.19 10.80
C ARG A 77 -8.62 -4.96 11.00
N GLU A 78 -8.65 -4.36 12.18
CA GLU A 78 -7.80 -3.22 12.51
C GLU A 78 -6.34 -3.65 12.62
N GLU A 79 -6.11 -4.77 13.30
CA GLU A 79 -4.80 -5.41 13.38
C GLU A 79 -4.30 -5.84 12.00
N ALA A 80 -5.18 -6.39 11.14
CA ALA A 80 -4.85 -6.73 9.76
C ALA A 80 -4.37 -5.50 8.97
N LEU A 81 -5.05 -4.35 9.12
CA LEU A 81 -4.65 -3.11 8.45
C LEU A 81 -3.30 -2.61 8.98
N TYR A 82 -3.12 -2.57 10.30
CA TYR A 82 -1.86 -2.15 10.91
C TYR A 82 -0.69 -3.07 10.52
N ASN A 83 -0.86 -4.38 10.59
CA ASN A 83 0.16 -5.36 10.20
C ASN A 83 0.48 -5.26 8.71
N THR A 84 -0.54 -5.08 7.83
CA THR A 84 -0.30 -4.86 6.39
C THR A 84 0.56 -3.61 6.16
N TRP A 85 0.28 -2.51 6.87
CA TRP A 85 1.07 -1.27 6.80
C TRP A 85 2.51 -1.49 7.30
N ALA A 86 2.69 -2.14 8.45
CA ALA A 86 4.01 -2.44 9.01
C ALA A 86 4.84 -3.32 8.06
N THR A 87 4.26 -4.41 7.55
CA THR A 87 4.90 -5.31 6.59
C THR A 87 5.26 -4.58 5.29
N MET A 88 4.42 -3.65 4.82
CA MET A 88 4.77 -2.79 3.67
C MET A 88 6.03 -1.99 3.98
N GLY A 89 6.09 -1.29 5.11
CA GLY A 89 7.25 -0.51 5.54
C GLY A 89 8.54 -1.34 5.60
N GLU A 90 8.46 -2.55 6.17
CA GLU A 90 9.59 -3.49 6.21
C GLU A 90 10.05 -3.89 4.80
N ASN A 91 9.12 -4.22 3.90
CA ASN A 91 9.44 -4.59 2.53
C ASN A 91 10.06 -3.43 1.75
N LEU A 92 9.55 -2.21 1.94
CA LEU A 92 10.09 -1.00 1.32
C LEU A 92 11.55 -0.76 1.74
N ASN A 93 11.89 -0.97 3.01
CA ASN A 93 13.26 -0.83 3.51
C ASN A 93 14.26 -1.84 2.91
N THR A 94 13.80 -2.89 2.24
CA THR A 94 14.66 -3.83 1.52
C THR A 94 14.97 -3.41 0.08
N ALA A 95 14.33 -2.35 -0.44
CA ALA A 95 14.57 -1.86 -1.79
C ALA A 95 15.98 -1.28 -1.95
N LYS A 96 16.62 -1.56 -3.10
CA LYS A 96 17.96 -1.08 -3.44
C LYS A 96 17.93 0.10 -4.42
N THR A 97 16.81 0.32 -5.09
CA THR A 97 16.60 1.43 -6.02
C THR A 97 15.23 2.07 -5.80
N GLN A 98 15.05 3.28 -6.33
CA GLN A 98 13.78 4.00 -6.23
C GLN A 98 12.67 3.32 -7.04
N GLU A 99 13.00 2.73 -8.19
CA GLU A 99 12.04 1.95 -8.98
C GLU A 99 11.58 0.70 -8.24
N GLU A 100 12.49 0.04 -7.52
CA GLU A 100 12.14 -1.09 -6.67
C GLU A 100 11.27 -0.66 -5.49
N PHE A 101 11.60 0.47 -4.85
CA PHE A 101 10.81 1.05 -3.77
C PHE A 101 9.37 1.35 -4.23
N ASN A 102 9.23 2.04 -5.36
CA ASN A 102 7.92 2.40 -5.94
C ASN A 102 7.11 1.19 -6.39
N ALA A 103 7.76 0.18 -6.97
CA ALA A 103 7.08 -1.05 -7.35
C ALA A 103 6.61 -1.84 -6.13
N LYS A 104 7.43 -1.94 -5.06
CA LYS A 104 7.02 -2.60 -3.81
C LYS A 104 5.84 -1.89 -3.19
N PHE A 105 5.86 -0.55 -3.10
CA PHE A 105 4.72 0.22 -2.61
C PHE A 105 3.46 -0.10 -3.41
N ALA A 106 3.55 -0.04 -4.74
CA ALA A 106 2.43 -0.33 -5.62
C ALA A 106 1.85 -1.74 -5.43
N LEU A 107 2.67 -2.77 -5.16
CA LEU A 107 2.19 -4.12 -4.85
C LEU A 107 1.35 -4.20 -3.58
N PHE A 108 1.63 -3.37 -2.58
CA PHE A 108 0.88 -3.35 -1.32
C PHE A 108 -0.43 -2.56 -1.41
N VAL A 109 -0.52 -1.57 -2.30
CA VAL A 109 -1.72 -0.72 -2.49
C VAL A 109 -3.04 -1.51 -2.54
N PRO A 110 -3.23 -2.54 -3.41
CA PRO A 110 -4.49 -3.28 -3.45
C PRO A 110 -4.78 -4.07 -2.16
N ILE A 111 -3.75 -4.48 -1.43
CA ILE A 111 -3.87 -5.24 -0.18
C ILE A 111 -4.34 -4.29 0.93
N ILE A 112 -3.71 -3.12 1.05
CA ILE A 112 -4.08 -2.07 2.01
C ILE A 112 -5.52 -1.62 1.77
N LEU A 113 -5.89 -1.30 0.53
CA LEU A 113 -7.26 -0.89 0.19
C LEU A 113 -8.29 -1.94 0.59
N LYS A 114 -8.02 -3.22 0.32
CA LYS A 114 -8.87 -4.32 0.74
C LYS A 114 -9.05 -4.38 2.27
N ARG A 115 -8.01 -4.09 3.05
CA ARG A 115 -8.12 -4.02 4.53
C ARG A 115 -8.95 -2.80 4.98
N MET A 116 -8.71 -1.63 4.39
CA MET A 116 -9.47 -0.41 4.68
C MET A 116 -10.96 -0.57 4.36
N GLU A 117 -11.30 -1.23 3.24
CA GLU A 117 -12.69 -1.54 2.88
C GLU A 117 -13.36 -2.48 3.90
N ALA A 118 -12.64 -3.49 4.37
CA ALA A 118 -13.18 -4.45 5.33
C ALA A 118 -13.58 -3.80 6.66
N ILE A 119 -12.90 -2.73 7.06
CA ILE A 119 -13.25 -1.91 8.24
C ILE A 119 -14.47 -1.03 7.93
N ASN A 120 -14.45 -0.30 6.82
CA ASN A 120 -15.52 0.65 6.45
C ASN A 120 -16.89 0.01 6.21
N ARG A 121 -16.96 -1.27 5.78
CA ARG A 121 -18.23 -2.00 5.60
C ARG A 121 -19.01 -2.25 6.91
N MET A 122 -18.48 -1.85 8.07
CA MET A 122 -19.20 -1.89 9.35
C MET A 122 -19.82 -0.54 9.76
N SER A 123 -19.41 0.55 9.11
CA SER A 123 -19.84 1.91 9.44
C SER A 123 -21.05 2.38 8.63
N ALA A 124 -21.57 1.55 7.72
CA ALA A 124 -22.67 1.82 6.80
C ALA A 124 -23.91 0.95 7.10
#